data_AF-A0A7V3WEL5-F1
#
_entry.id   AF-A0A7V3WEL5-F1
#
_cell.length_a   1.000
_cell.length_b   1.000
_cell.length_c   1.000
_cell.angle_alpha   90.00
_cell.angle_beta   90.00
_cell.angle_gamma   90.00
#
_symmetry.space_group_name_H-M   'P 1'
#
loop_
_entity.id
_entity.type
_entity.pdbx_description
1 polymer ?
#
loop_
_entity_poly.entity_id
_entity_poly.type
_entity_poly.pdbx_seq_one_letter_code
_entity_poly.pdbx_strand_id
1 'polypeptide(L)'
;MERGRTGDSSAALRQLPAVSRVLQDRRVQDAIAVHGRQLVVDCVREVLNRLREHLQKGSAVATDLPSIVSEVLQAVECWRTPTLRRVINATGVVLHTGLGRAVLAQAARRAVTEVAQGHSMLEIDRDTGERGDRIEHVRDLLCRLTGAEDATVVNNNAGAVLLAVTVLAQGKEVIISRGQLVEIGGAFRMPDIIAQSGAKLVEVGTTNRTRLSDYEQAITSDTALLLRCHPSNFRIVGFTEEVSAEELVSLAHRYGLAVLDDVGSGCLVDTAQFGLEHEPTLQESVQAGCDIVTCSGDKLLGGPQAGIILGRRQVVQRIRKHPLHRALRVDKLTLAALEATLRLYLN
;
A
#
# COMPACT_ATOMS: atom_id res chain seq x y z
N MET A 1 24.62 7.47 55.67
CA MET A 1 25.22 6.12 55.65
C MET A 1 24.27 5.20 54.90
N GLU A 2 24.43 5.08 53.58
CA GLU A 2 23.71 4.12 52.74
C GLU A 2 24.75 3.24 52.05
N ARG A 3 25.04 2.08 52.64
CA ARG A 3 25.79 0.98 52.03
C ARG A 3 25.11 -0.31 52.48
N GLY A 4 24.11 -0.76 51.73
CA GLY A 4 23.31 -1.92 52.12
C GLY A 4 22.45 -2.57 51.03
N ARG A 5 22.83 -2.49 49.75
CA ARG A 5 22.08 -3.15 48.64
C ARG A 5 22.91 -3.92 47.62
N THR A 6 24.24 -3.96 47.75
CA THR A 6 25.11 -4.59 46.72
C THR A 6 25.41 -6.08 46.96
N GLY A 7 25.23 -6.60 48.18
CA GLY A 7 25.52 -8.00 48.51
C GLY A 7 24.50 -9.01 47.97
N ASP A 8 23.23 -8.63 47.92
CA ASP A 8 22.11 -9.53 47.61
C ASP A 8 21.98 -9.80 46.09
N SER A 9 22.22 -8.77 45.28
CA SER A 9 22.19 -8.89 43.81
C SER A 9 23.30 -9.83 43.28
N SER A 10 24.49 -9.83 43.89
CA SER A 10 25.61 -10.71 43.52
C SER A 10 25.32 -12.19 43.82
N ALA A 11 24.62 -12.47 44.92
CA ALA A 11 24.23 -13.84 45.28
C ALA A 11 23.13 -14.38 44.36
N ALA A 12 22.14 -13.55 44.01
CA ALA A 12 21.06 -13.92 43.10
C ALA A 12 21.57 -14.19 41.67
N LEU A 13 22.53 -13.39 41.18
CA LEU A 13 23.13 -13.55 39.84
C LEU A 13 23.91 -14.87 39.67
N ARG A 14 24.47 -15.41 40.75
CA ARG A 14 25.19 -16.70 40.72
C ARG A 14 24.28 -17.91 40.56
N GLN A 15 22.97 -17.74 40.75
CA GLN A 15 22.00 -18.83 40.59
C GLN A 15 21.68 -19.12 39.11
N LEU A 16 22.01 -18.21 38.19
CA LEU A 16 21.79 -18.44 36.76
C LEU A 16 22.77 -19.51 36.22
N PRO A 17 22.27 -20.55 35.54
CA PRO A 17 23.12 -21.56 34.93
C PRO A 17 23.96 -20.96 33.79
N ALA A 18 25.15 -21.54 33.58
CA ALA A 18 25.93 -21.25 32.40
C ALA A 18 25.17 -21.69 31.13
N VAL A 19 25.42 -20.99 30.01
CA VAL A 19 24.84 -21.34 28.69
C VAL A 19 25.05 -22.82 28.37
N SER A 20 26.25 -23.36 28.61
CA SER A 20 26.57 -24.77 28.39
C SER A 20 25.68 -25.73 29.19
N ARG A 21 25.29 -25.36 30.41
CA ARG A 21 24.41 -26.17 31.26
C ARG A 21 22.99 -26.21 30.73
N VAL A 22 22.47 -25.06 30.26
CA VAL A 22 21.15 -25.00 29.63
C VAL A 22 21.14 -25.81 28.32
N LEU A 23 22.21 -25.69 27.53
CA LEU A 23 22.34 -26.44 26.29
C LEU A 23 22.39 -27.95 26.51
N GLN A 24 22.87 -28.46 27.64
CA GLN A 24 22.90 -29.90 27.94
C GLN A 24 21.53 -30.49 28.30
N ASP A 25 20.50 -29.67 28.56
CA ASP A 25 19.15 -30.17 28.84
C ASP A 25 18.60 -30.90 27.60
N ARG A 26 18.03 -32.09 27.80
CA ARG A 26 17.51 -32.92 26.70
C ARG A 26 16.48 -32.19 25.84
N ARG A 27 15.59 -31.40 26.46
CA ARG A 27 14.56 -30.64 25.72
C ARG A 27 15.19 -29.56 24.83
N VAL A 28 16.28 -28.97 25.28
CA VAL A 28 17.05 -27.98 24.51
C VAL A 28 17.83 -28.66 23.38
N GLN A 29 18.37 -29.86 23.62
CA GLN A 29 18.99 -30.69 22.56
C GLN A 29 17.98 -31.11 21.49
N ASP A 30 16.77 -31.53 21.89
CA ASP A 30 15.69 -31.86 20.96
C ASP A 30 15.31 -30.61 20.13
N ALA A 31 15.21 -29.44 20.75
CA ALA A 31 14.99 -28.18 20.05
C ALA A 31 16.14 -27.81 19.08
N ILE A 32 17.39 -28.12 19.42
CA ILE A 32 18.55 -27.92 18.52
C ILE A 32 18.42 -28.81 17.27
N ALA A 33 17.98 -30.06 17.44
CA ALA A 33 17.82 -30.99 16.33
C ALA A 33 16.73 -30.53 15.35
N VAL A 34 15.64 -29.96 15.84
CA VAL A 34 14.52 -29.48 15.01
C VAL A 34 14.78 -28.09 14.44
N HIS A 35 15.31 -27.18 15.26
CA HIS A 35 15.35 -25.75 14.94
C HIS A 35 16.75 -25.22 14.58
N GLY A 36 17.78 -26.07 14.62
CA GLY A 36 19.15 -25.67 14.34
C GLY A 36 19.82 -25.02 15.55
N ARG A 37 21.11 -25.34 15.73
CA ARG A 37 21.88 -24.96 16.91
C ARG A 37 21.97 -23.45 17.14
N GLN A 38 22.18 -22.67 16.08
CA GLN A 38 22.45 -21.23 16.19
C GLN A 38 21.28 -20.50 16.85
N LEU A 39 20.06 -20.69 16.34
CA LEU A 39 18.85 -20.08 16.89
C LEU A 39 18.67 -20.41 18.37
N VAL A 40 18.81 -21.68 18.74
CA VAL A 40 18.61 -22.11 20.13
C VAL A 40 19.66 -21.50 21.07
N VAL A 41 20.93 -21.44 20.66
CA VAL A 41 21.98 -20.78 21.46
C VAL A 41 21.69 -19.30 21.66
N ASP A 42 21.21 -18.61 20.62
CA ASP A 42 20.87 -17.20 20.71
C ASP A 42 19.67 -16.98 21.65
N CYS A 43 18.64 -17.82 21.59
CA CYS A 43 17.52 -17.80 22.55
C CYS A 43 17.97 -18.06 23.99
N VAL A 44 18.89 -19.02 24.21
CA VAL A 44 19.47 -19.27 25.55
C VAL A 44 20.18 -18.02 26.07
N ARG A 45 20.98 -17.35 25.24
CA ARG A 45 21.68 -16.12 25.62
C ARG A 45 20.71 -14.98 25.91
N GLU A 46 19.70 -14.80 25.07
CA GLU A 46 18.67 -13.77 25.23
C GLU A 46 17.92 -13.94 26.55
N VAL A 47 17.41 -15.15 26.83
CA VAL A 47 16.70 -15.47 28.07
C VAL A 47 17.60 -15.25 29.29
N LEU A 48 18.83 -15.77 29.27
CA LEU A 48 19.76 -15.59 30.40
C LEU A 48 20.16 -14.12 30.61
N ASN A 49 20.31 -13.33 29.53
CA ASN A 49 20.60 -11.90 29.63
C ASN A 49 19.40 -11.13 30.20
N ARG A 50 18.18 -11.41 29.72
CA ARG A 50 16.96 -10.82 30.26
C ARG A 50 16.79 -11.12 31.75
N LEU A 51 16.96 -12.37 32.16
CA LEU A 51 16.91 -12.76 33.57
C LEU A 51 18.01 -12.06 34.39
N ARG A 52 19.22 -11.91 33.83
CA ARG A 52 20.31 -11.16 34.47
C ARG A 52 19.92 -9.70 34.74
N GLU A 53 19.29 -9.03 33.77
CA GLU A 53 18.82 -7.65 33.93
C GLU A 53 17.72 -7.52 34.98
N HIS A 54 16.77 -8.46 35.03
CA HIS A 54 15.71 -8.47 36.04
C HIS A 54 16.28 -8.63 37.46
N LEU A 55 17.24 -9.54 37.64
CA LEU A 55 17.92 -9.74 38.94
C LEU A 55 18.74 -8.52 39.36
N GLN A 56 19.39 -7.83 38.42
CA GLN A 56 20.10 -6.57 38.70
C GLN A 56 19.15 -5.44 39.14
N LYS A 57 17.92 -5.42 38.61
CA LYS A 57 16.85 -4.50 39.01
C LYS A 57 16.14 -4.91 40.31
N GLY A 58 16.55 -6.01 40.96
CA GLY A 58 15.95 -6.51 42.19
C GLY A 58 14.58 -7.18 42.00
N SER A 59 14.24 -7.55 40.76
CA SER A 59 13.00 -8.29 40.48
C SER A 59 13.17 -9.76 40.86
N ALA A 60 12.17 -10.34 41.54
CA ALA A 60 12.12 -11.77 41.78
C ALA A 60 11.77 -12.51 40.48
N VAL A 61 12.71 -13.28 39.94
CA VAL A 61 12.53 -14.11 38.74
C VAL A 61 12.98 -15.54 39.03
N ALA A 62 12.36 -16.52 38.37
CA ALA A 62 12.75 -17.91 38.49
C ALA A 62 14.13 -18.14 37.84
N THR A 63 15.05 -18.74 38.59
CA THR A 63 16.43 -19.03 38.14
C THR A 63 16.71 -20.53 38.02
N ASP A 64 15.73 -21.38 38.30
CA ASP A 64 15.87 -22.82 38.18
C ASP A 64 15.92 -23.26 36.71
N LEU A 65 16.69 -24.32 36.46
CA LEU A 65 16.92 -24.83 35.11
C LEU A 65 15.62 -25.21 34.37
N PRO A 66 14.64 -25.89 34.99
CA PRO A 66 13.35 -26.15 34.35
C PRO A 66 12.62 -24.90 33.84
N SER A 67 12.51 -23.84 34.66
CA SER A 67 11.88 -22.57 34.27
C SER A 67 12.62 -21.89 33.12
N ILE A 68 13.95 -21.82 33.20
CA ILE A 68 14.79 -21.23 32.15
C ILE A 68 14.65 -22.00 30.84
N VAL A 69 14.65 -23.34 30.89
CA VAL A 69 14.45 -24.17 29.70
C VAL A 69 13.06 -23.92 29.10
N SER A 70 12.02 -23.78 29.91
CA SER A 70 10.68 -23.44 29.42
C SER A 70 10.66 -22.09 28.69
N GLU A 71 11.29 -21.05 29.27
CA GLU A 71 11.40 -19.73 28.63
C GLU A 71 12.21 -19.79 27.33
N VAL A 72 13.28 -20.59 27.28
CA VAL A 72 14.08 -20.79 26.06
C VAL A 72 13.24 -21.45 24.96
N LEU A 73 12.50 -22.52 25.28
CA LEU A 73 11.65 -23.19 24.30
C LEU A 73 10.54 -22.27 23.79
N GLN A 74 9.94 -21.47 24.67
CA GLN A 74 8.98 -20.45 24.26
C GLN A 74 9.60 -19.39 23.35
N ALA A 75 10.83 -18.92 23.66
CA ALA A 75 11.55 -17.98 22.82
C ALA A 75 11.84 -18.57 21.43
N VAL A 76 12.27 -19.83 21.36
CA VAL A 76 12.49 -20.55 20.09
C VAL A 76 11.20 -20.64 19.28
N GLU A 77 10.08 -20.98 19.91
CA GLU A 77 8.78 -21.07 19.24
C GLU A 77 8.29 -19.70 18.73
N CYS A 78 8.50 -18.63 19.52
CA CYS A 78 8.21 -17.26 19.09
C CYS A 78 8.99 -16.88 17.83
N TRP A 79 10.28 -17.21 17.76
CA TRP A 79 11.12 -16.95 16.58
C TRP A 79 10.73 -17.79 15.35
N ARG A 80 10.15 -18.98 15.56
CA ARG A 80 9.67 -19.86 14.49
C ARG A 80 8.28 -19.49 13.98
N THR A 81 7.49 -18.84 14.83
CA THR A 81 6.15 -18.41 14.50
C THR A 81 6.20 -17.21 13.54
N PRO A 82 5.63 -17.30 12.32
CA PRO A 82 5.55 -16.16 11.42
C PRO A 82 4.81 -14.99 12.07
N THR A 83 5.32 -13.77 11.88
CA THR A 83 4.64 -12.57 12.37
C THR A 83 3.43 -12.20 11.50
N LEU A 84 3.54 -12.40 10.18
CA LEU A 84 2.43 -12.27 9.23
C LEU A 84 1.67 -13.59 9.11
N ARG A 85 0.42 -13.64 9.59
CA ARG A 85 -0.42 -14.84 9.62
C ARG A 85 -1.85 -14.51 9.21
N ARG A 86 -2.56 -15.51 8.70
CA ARG A 86 -4.00 -15.40 8.43
C ARG A 86 -4.75 -15.21 9.75
N VAL A 87 -5.70 -14.28 9.77
CA VAL A 87 -6.60 -14.02 10.89
C VAL A 87 -8.06 -14.16 10.46
N ILE A 88 -8.96 -14.27 11.43
CA ILE A 88 -10.41 -14.18 11.22
C ILE A 88 -10.82 -12.73 11.43
N ASN A 89 -11.41 -12.10 10.41
CA ASN A 89 -11.95 -10.75 10.52
C ASN A 89 -13.37 -10.79 11.08
N ALA A 90 -13.54 -10.39 12.34
CA ALA A 90 -14.85 -10.28 13.01
C ALA A 90 -15.29 -8.82 13.20
N THR A 91 -14.63 -7.86 12.54
CA THR A 91 -14.92 -6.42 12.70
C THR A 91 -16.11 -5.93 11.88
N GLY A 92 -16.54 -6.70 10.87
CA GLY A 92 -17.55 -6.27 9.89
C GLY A 92 -17.00 -5.31 8.82
N VAL A 93 -15.74 -4.86 8.93
CA VAL A 93 -15.11 -3.98 7.93
C VAL A 93 -14.50 -4.83 6.82
N VAL A 94 -15.08 -4.77 5.61
CA VAL A 94 -14.61 -5.55 4.44
C VAL A 94 -13.22 -5.09 4.01
N LEU A 95 -13.04 -3.79 3.72
CA LEU A 95 -11.76 -3.20 3.33
C LEU A 95 -10.95 -2.72 4.54
N HIS A 96 -10.61 -3.65 5.42
CA HIS A 96 -9.90 -3.31 6.65
C HIS A 96 -8.41 -3.04 6.38
N THR A 97 -7.97 -1.78 6.51
CA THR A 97 -6.60 -1.33 6.21
C THR A 97 -5.54 -2.08 7.03
N GLY A 98 -5.78 -2.32 8.32
CA GLY A 98 -4.88 -3.08 9.19
C GLY A 98 -4.87 -4.61 8.98
N LEU A 99 -5.84 -5.17 8.25
CA LEU A 99 -5.94 -6.62 7.99
C LEU A 99 -5.66 -6.98 6.53
N GLY A 100 -5.16 -6.02 5.74
CA GLY A 100 -4.73 -6.26 4.37
C GLY A 100 -5.77 -5.98 3.27
N ARG A 101 -6.81 -5.20 3.57
CA ARG A 101 -7.83 -4.74 2.60
C ARG A 101 -8.54 -5.90 1.87
N ALA A 102 -8.57 -5.89 0.53
CA ALA A 102 -9.29 -6.85 -0.29
C ALA A 102 -8.74 -8.29 -0.14
N VAL A 103 -9.65 -9.24 0.02
CA VAL A 103 -9.31 -10.67 0.00
C VAL A 103 -9.35 -11.15 -1.45
N LEU A 104 -8.20 -11.65 -1.94
CA LEU A 104 -8.09 -12.13 -3.31
C LEU A 104 -9.04 -13.30 -3.61
N ALA A 105 -9.74 -13.21 -4.74
CA ALA A 105 -10.53 -14.29 -5.29
C ALA A 105 -9.69 -15.55 -5.55
N GLN A 106 -10.33 -16.71 -5.60
CA GLN A 106 -9.62 -17.99 -5.82
C GLN A 106 -8.82 -17.99 -7.13
N ALA A 107 -9.35 -17.38 -8.20
CA ALA A 107 -8.67 -17.25 -9.49
C ALA A 107 -7.35 -16.48 -9.34
N ALA A 108 -7.36 -15.32 -8.67
CA ALA A 108 -6.17 -14.52 -8.41
C ALA A 108 -5.13 -15.26 -7.56
N ARG A 109 -5.56 -15.98 -6.51
CA ARG A 109 -4.66 -16.80 -5.67
C ARG A 109 -4.00 -17.94 -6.45
N ARG A 110 -4.74 -18.58 -7.36
CA ARG A 110 -4.20 -19.62 -8.25
C ARG A 110 -3.18 -19.02 -9.22
N ALA A 111 -3.50 -17.89 -9.85
CA ALA A 111 -2.58 -17.20 -10.77
C ALA A 111 -1.26 -16.84 -10.08
N VAL A 112 -1.31 -16.30 -8.85
CA VAL A 112 -0.10 -16.01 -8.06
C VAL A 112 0.73 -17.26 -7.80
N THR A 113 0.07 -18.36 -7.40
CA THR A 113 0.75 -19.61 -7.09
C THR A 113 1.45 -20.17 -8.34
N GLU A 114 0.76 -20.18 -9.47
CA GLU A 114 1.27 -20.66 -10.76
C GLU A 114 2.53 -19.89 -11.17
N VAL A 115 2.47 -18.55 -11.22
CA VAL A 115 3.63 -17.76 -11.65
C VAL A 115 4.78 -17.77 -10.63
N ALA A 116 4.50 -18.08 -9.36
CA ALA A 116 5.51 -18.16 -8.30
C ALA A 116 6.29 -19.48 -8.31
N GLN A 117 5.71 -20.56 -8.84
CA GLN A 117 6.33 -21.89 -8.86
C GLN A 117 7.50 -22.01 -9.85
N GLY A 118 7.61 -21.11 -10.82
CA GLY A 118 8.69 -21.17 -11.81
C GLY A 118 8.94 -19.86 -12.56
N HIS A 119 9.67 -19.99 -13.68
CA HIS A 119 9.82 -18.93 -14.66
C HIS A 119 8.49 -18.68 -15.38
N SER A 120 8.29 -17.45 -15.88
CA SER A 120 7.09 -17.03 -16.60
C SER A 120 7.49 -16.06 -17.71
N MET A 121 6.62 -15.90 -18.72
CA MET A 121 6.75 -14.91 -19.78
C MET A 121 6.39 -13.49 -19.28
N LEU A 122 7.04 -13.07 -18.19
CA LEU A 122 6.74 -11.79 -17.52
C LEU A 122 7.10 -10.58 -18.38
N GLU A 123 8.31 -10.58 -18.96
CA GLU A 123 8.82 -9.55 -19.87
C GLU A 123 9.31 -10.19 -21.18
N ILE A 124 8.66 -11.29 -21.58
CA ILE A 124 8.94 -11.97 -22.85
C ILE A 124 7.65 -11.92 -23.65
N ASP A 125 7.72 -11.37 -24.85
CA ASP A 125 6.61 -11.40 -25.78
C ASP A 125 6.41 -12.84 -26.29
N ARG A 126 5.16 -13.32 -26.25
CA ARG A 126 4.82 -14.72 -26.53
C ARG A 126 5.11 -15.09 -27.98
N ASP A 127 4.90 -14.16 -28.90
CA ASP A 127 4.88 -14.46 -30.33
C ASP A 127 6.27 -14.28 -30.97
N THR A 128 7.07 -13.34 -30.47
CA THR A 128 8.44 -13.04 -30.95
C THR A 128 9.54 -13.69 -30.11
N GLY A 129 9.29 -13.97 -28.83
CA GLY A 129 10.31 -14.42 -27.88
C GLY A 129 11.30 -13.34 -27.43
N GLU A 130 11.10 -12.09 -27.87
CA GLU A 130 11.94 -10.95 -27.49
C GLU A 130 11.49 -10.32 -26.16
N ARG A 131 12.28 -9.35 -25.68
CA ARG A 131 11.93 -8.62 -24.45
C ARG A 131 10.70 -7.74 -24.68
N GLY A 132 9.62 -8.05 -23.97
CA GLY A 132 8.37 -7.29 -23.96
C GLY A 132 8.20 -6.37 -22.74
N ASP A 133 7.06 -5.69 -22.68
CA ASP A 133 6.66 -4.90 -21.51
C ASP A 133 5.65 -5.69 -20.67
N ARG A 134 5.99 -5.93 -19.39
CA ARG A 134 5.12 -6.61 -18.43
C ARG A 134 3.73 -5.98 -18.30
N ILE A 135 3.57 -4.69 -18.58
CA ILE A 135 2.29 -4.00 -18.45
C ILE A 135 1.27 -4.49 -19.48
N GLU A 136 1.71 -5.08 -20.60
CA GLU A 136 0.84 -5.60 -21.66
C GLU A 136 -0.14 -6.67 -21.17
N HIS A 137 0.24 -7.45 -20.14
CA HIS A 137 -0.62 -8.47 -19.54
C HIS A 137 -1.94 -7.91 -18.97
N VAL A 138 -1.98 -6.63 -18.59
CA VAL A 138 -3.17 -5.99 -17.98
C VAL A 138 -3.66 -4.77 -18.74
N ARG A 139 -2.84 -4.14 -19.58
CA ARG A 139 -3.18 -2.91 -20.30
C ARG A 139 -4.50 -3.04 -21.08
N ASP A 140 -4.60 -4.06 -21.92
CA ASP A 140 -5.74 -4.18 -22.84
C ASP A 140 -7.03 -4.52 -22.07
N LEU A 141 -6.92 -5.26 -20.95
CA LEU A 141 -8.04 -5.50 -20.04
C LEU A 141 -8.53 -4.21 -19.39
N LEU A 142 -7.59 -3.41 -18.87
CA LEU A 142 -7.91 -2.12 -18.25
C LEU A 142 -8.57 -1.18 -19.26
N CYS A 143 -8.00 -1.00 -20.46
CA CYS A 143 -8.60 -0.19 -21.52
C CYS A 143 -9.99 -0.68 -21.91
N ARG A 144 -10.19 -2.01 -22.05
CA ARG A 144 -11.49 -2.59 -22.39
C ARG A 144 -12.56 -2.35 -21.32
N LEU A 145 -12.19 -2.50 -20.04
CA LEU A 145 -13.13 -2.35 -18.92
C LEU A 145 -13.49 -0.89 -18.65
N THR A 146 -12.58 0.04 -18.97
CA THR A 146 -12.70 1.45 -18.54
C THR A 146 -13.02 2.41 -19.68
N GLY A 147 -12.74 2.01 -20.93
CA GLY A 147 -12.82 2.90 -22.10
C GLY A 147 -11.59 3.80 -22.30
N ALA A 148 -10.57 3.71 -21.43
CA ALA A 148 -9.37 4.52 -21.55
C ALA A 148 -8.54 4.15 -22.80
N GLU A 149 -7.86 5.13 -23.40
CA GLU A 149 -7.06 4.92 -24.61
C GLU A 149 -5.79 4.08 -24.36
N ASP A 150 -5.21 4.20 -23.16
CA ASP A 150 -4.04 3.45 -22.70
C ASP A 150 -4.07 3.34 -21.17
N ALA A 151 -3.26 2.43 -20.63
CA ALA A 151 -3.18 2.16 -19.20
C ALA A 151 -1.75 1.75 -18.78
N THR A 152 -1.42 2.02 -17.53
CA THR A 152 -0.24 1.43 -16.88
C THR A 152 -0.52 1.13 -15.41
N VAL A 153 0.33 0.29 -14.82
CA VAL A 153 0.24 -0.09 -13.41
C VAL A 153 1.57 0.14 -12.71
N VAL A 154 1.51 0.67 -11.50
CA VAL A 154 2.63 0.88 -10.58
C VAL A 154 2.32 0.25 -9.21
N ASN A 155 3.23 0.35 -8.26
CA ASN A 155 3.19 -0.32 -6.97
C ASN A 155 1.89 -0.08 -6.16
N ASN A 156 1.44 1.18 -6.06
CA ASN A 156 0.21 1.56 -5.37
C ASN A 156 -0.29 2.93 -5.87
N ASN A 157 -1.51 3.32 -5.47
CA ASN A 157 -2.11 4.58 -5.93
C ASN A 157 -1.32 5.83 -5.49
N ALA A 158 -0.66 5.80 -4.33
CA ALA A 158 0.21 6.90 -3.92
C ALA A 158 1.36 7.13 -4.90
N GLY A 159 1.98 6.05 -5.37
CA GLY A 159 2.97 6.09 -6.44
C GLY A 159 2.37 6.51 -7.79
N ALA A 160 1.12 6.15 -8.07
CA ALA A 160 0.42 6.55 -9.29
C ALA A 160 0.22 8.08 -9.36
N VAL A 161 -0.32 8.68 -8.29
CA VAL A 161 -0.50 10.12 -8.16
C VAL A 161 0.86 10.83 -8.20
N LEU A 162 1.84 10.39 -7.41
CA LEU A 162 3.19 10.98 -7.42
C LEU A 162 3.78 11.01 -8.84
N LEU A 163 3.76 9.86 -9.53
CA LEU A 163 4.32 9.73 -10.86
C LEU A 163 3.60 10.61 -11.89
N ALA A 164 2.26 10.61 -11.87
CA ALA A 164 1.46 11.37 -12.80
C ALA A 164 1.66 12.89 -12.59
N VAL A 165 1.64 13.36 -11.34
CA VAL A 165 1.89 14.78 -11.02
C VAL A 165 3.32 15.18 -11.39
N THR A 166 4.33 14.36 -11.12
CA THR A 166 5.72 14.66 -11.54
C THR A 166 5.80 14.82 -13.06
N VAL A 167 5.18 13.92 -13.83
CA VAL A 167 5.27 13.94 -15.30
C VAL A 167 4.49 15.10 -15.92
N LEU A 168 3.42 15.55 -15.26
CA LEU A 168 2.51 16.58 -15.77
C LEU A 168 2.85 18.00 -15.29
N ALA A 169 3.38 18.15 -14.07
CA ALA A 169 3.42 19.44 -13.39
C ALA A 169 4.71 19.68 -12.56
N GLN A 170 5.78 18.91 -12.75
CA GLN A 170 7.05 19.21 -12.06
C GLN A 170 7.54 20.63 -12.38
N GLY A 171 7.83 21.42 -11.34
CA GLY A 171 8.22 22.82 -11.46
C GLY A 171 7.08 23.77 -11.85
N LYS A 172 5.83 23.29 -11.89
CA LYS A 172 4.63 24.03 -12.29
C LYS A 172 3.52 23.91 -11.24
N GLU A 173 2.45 24.67 -11.40
CA GLU A 173 1.35 24.74 -10.46
C GLU A 173 0.30 23.64 -10.71
N VAL A 174 -0.15 23.04 -9.60
CA VAL A 174 -1.24 22.06 -9.53
C VAL A 174 -2.35 22.68 -8.70
N ILE A 175 -3.51 22.92 -9.34
CA ILE A 175 -4.67 23.51 -8.66
C ILE A 175 -5.59 22.38 -8.17
N ILE A 176 -5.97 22.42 -6.89
CA ILE A 176 -6.87 21.46 -6.25
C ILE A 176 -7.78 22.17 -5.23
N SER A 177 -9.00 21.67 -5.07
CA SER A 177 -9.91 22.08 -4.00
C SER A 177 -9.31 21.81 -2.60
N ARG A 178 -9.46 22.77 -1.68
CA ARG A 178 -9.13 22.58 -0.24
C ARG A 178 -9.88 21.40 0.40
N GLY A 179 -11.11 21.13 -0.04
CA GLY A 179 -11.91 20.00 0.45
C GLY A 179 -11.36 18.63 0.03
N GLN A 180 -10.44 18.60 -0.93
CA GLN A 180 -9.87 17.39 -1.53
C GLN A 180 -8.41 17.15 -1.11
N LEU A 181 -7.88 17.92 -0.15
CA LEU A 181 -6.55 17.70 0.45
C LEU A 181 -6.62 16.56 1.48
N VAL A 182 -6.80 15.34 0.98
CA VAL A 182 -7.08 14.16 1.80
C VAL A 182 -5.85 13.62 2.52
N GLU A 183 -6.09 13.02 3.69
CA GLU A 183 -5.15 12.15 4.38
C GLU A 183 -5.77 10.74 4.47
N ILE A 184 -5.09 9.74 3.93
CA ILE A 184 -5.58 8.36 3.84
C ILE A 184 -4.62 7.42 4.56
N GLY A 185 -5.13 6.69 5.54
CA GLY A 185 -4.30 5.86 6.42
C GLY A 185 -3.51 6.74 7.38
N GLY A 186 -2.22 6.43 7.59
CA GLY A 186 -1.37 7.15 8.56
C GLY A 186 -0.16 7.87 7.96
N ALA A 187 0.05 7.82 6.63
CA ALA A 187 1.24 8.39 6.01
C ALA A 187 1.03 8.99 4.61
N PHE A 188 -0.14 8.80 3.99
CA PHE A 188 -0.45 9.42 2.70
C PHE A 188 -1.22 10.71 2.93
N ARG A 189 -0.62 11.83 2.51
CA ARG A 189 -1.23 13.17 2.55
C ARG A 189 -1.07 13.77 1.17
N MET A 190 -2.18 14.16 0.53
CA MET A 190 -2.17 14.72 -0.82
C MET A 190 -1.21 15.93 -0.96
N PRO A 191 -1.15 16.89 -0.02
CA PRO A 191 -0.17 17.98 -0.08
C PRO A 191 1.28 17.50 -0.13
N ASP A 192 1.63 16.49 0.68
CA ASP A 192 2.99 15.98 0.80
C ASP A 192 3.42 15.26 -0.49
N ILE A 193 2.49 14.55 -1.14
CA ILE A 193 2.73 13.90 -2.44
C ILE A 193 2.92 14.92 -3.56
N ILE A 194 2.09 15.96 -3.61
CA ILE A 194 2.23 17.05 -4.59
C ILE A 194 3.58 17.76 -4.38
N ALA A 195 3.96 18.07 -3.14
CA ALA A 195 5.26 18.66 -2.84
C ALA A 195 6.43 17.74 -3.26
N GLN A 196 6.34 16.44 -2.96
CA GLN A 196 7.37 15.45 -3.32
C GLN A 196 7.52 15.27 -4.84
N SER A 197 6.47 15.54 -5.61
CA SER A 197 6.51 15.49 -7.07
C SER A 197 7.35 16.62 -7.70
N GLY A 198 7.69 17.65 -6.91
CA GLY A 198 8.34 18.88 -7.37
C GLY A 198 7.37 19.90 -7.95
N ALA A 199 6.07 19.66 -7.86
CA ALA A 199 5.03 20.62 -8.25
C ALA A 199 4.69 21.59 -7.12
N LYS A 200 4.14 22.75 -7.48
CA LYS A 200 3.66 23.76 -6.54
C LYS A 200 2.16 23.59 -6.33
N LEU A 201 1.77 23.26 -5.10
CA LEU A 201 0.37 23.18 -4.70
C LEU A 201 -0.30 24.55 -4.73
N VAL A 202 -1.44 24.66 -5.38
CA VAL A 202 -2.33 25.84 -5.37
C VAL A 202 -3.72 25.39 -4.92
N GLU A 203 -4.09 25.80 -3.71
CA GLU A 203 -5.35 25.38 -3.09
C GLU A 203 -6.46 26.40 -3.32
N VAL A 204 -7.63 25.96 -3.79
CA VAL A 204 -8.78 26.82 -4.11
C VAL A 204 -10.04 26.46 -3.34
N GLY A 205 -11.01 27.37 -3.33
CA GLY A 205 -12.29 27.21 -2.63
C GLY A 205 -12.13 27.16 -1.10
N THR A 206 -13.10 26.53 -0.43
CA THR A 206 -13.09 26.22 1.01
C THR A 206 -13.23 24.73 1.25
N THR A 207 -13.09 24.29 2.50
CA THR A 207 -13.21 22.88 2.89
C THR A 207 -14.52 22.25 2.43
N ASN A 208 -15.63 22.96 2.60
CA ASN A 208 -16.96 22.43 2.31
C ASN A 208 -17.50 22.86 0.94
N ARG A 209 -17.05 23.99 0.37
CA ARG A 209 -17.58 24.51 -0.89
C ARG A 209 -16.45 24.93 -1.81
N THR A 210 -16.42 24.35 -2.99
CA THR A 210 -15.55 24.78 -4.09
C THR A 210 -16.40 24.96 -5.34
N ARG A 211 -16.21 26.10 -6.01
CA ARG A 211 -16.90 26.47 -7.24
C ARG A 211 -15.93 26.43 -8.42
N LEU A 212 -16.47 26.30 -9.63
CA LEU A 212 -15.66 26.35 -10.84
C LEU A 212 -14.88 27.67 -10.98
N SER A 213 -15.47 28.78 -10.52
CA SER A 213 -14.81 30.09 -10.50
C SER A 213 -13.57 30.14 -9.62
N ASP A 214 -13.52 29.35 -8.54
CA ASP A 214 -12.35 29.31 -7.65
C ASP A 214 -11.14 28.70 -8.37
N TYR A 215 -11.38 27.69 -9.21
CA TYR A 215 -10.35 27.13 -10.10
C TYR A 215 -9.96 28.14 -11.17
N GLU A 216 -10.92 28.71 -11.89
CA GLU A 216 -10.66 29.61 -13.04
C GLU A 216 -9.85 30.85 -12.63
N GLN A 217 -10.13 31.43 -11.46
CA GLN A 217 -9.40 32.60 -10.94
C GLN A 217 -7.96 32.29 -10.51
N ALA A 218 -7.66 31.02 -10.20
CA ALA A 218 -6.34 30.60 -9.77
C ALA A 218 -5.42 30.18 -10.92
N ILE A 219 -5.94 30.11 -12.15
CA ILE A 219 -5.14 29.75 -13.33
C ILE A 219 -4.15 30.87 -13.64
N THR A 220 -2.88 30.51 -13.77
CA THR A 220 -1.77 31.39 -14.15
C THR A 220 -1.00 30.81 -15.33
N SER A 221 0.00 31.55 -15.84
CA SER A 221 0.95 31.03 -16.83
C SER A 221 1.83 29.88 -16.32
N ASP A 222 1.88 29.66 -15.00
CA ASP A 222 2.62 28.55 -14.38
C ASP A 222 1.73 27.34 -14.06
N THR A 223 0.42 27.43 -14.28
CA THR A 223 -0.49 26.29 -14.12
C THR A 223 -0.25 25.23 -15.20
N ALA A 224 -0.16 23.97 -14.78
CA ALA A 224 -0.01 22.83 -15.69
C ALA A 224 -1.11 21.77 -15.51
N LEU A 225 -1.69 21.67 -14.30
CA LEU A 225 -2.60 20.59 -13.94
C LEU A 225 -3.74 21.09 -13.06
N LEU A 226 -4.98 20.72 -13.42
CA LEU A 226 -6.10 20.71 -12.48
C LEU A 226 -6.22 19.29 -11.91
N LEU A 227 -6.15 19.16 -10.60
CA LEU A 227 -6.25 17.88 -9.91
C LEU A 227 -7.57 17.82 -9.15
N ARG A 228 -8.29 16.72 -9.35
CA ARG A 228 -9.45 16.32 -8.56
C ARG A 228 -9.08 15.08 -7.75
N CYS A 229 -9.50 15.02 -6.49
CA CYS A 229 -9.31 13.84 -5.64
C CYS A 229 -10.61 13.48 -4.95
N HIS A 230 -11.06 12.24 -5.11
CA HIS A 230 -12.26 11.75 -4.46
C HIS A 230 -12.01 11.50 -2.96
N PRO A 231 -12.82 12.04 -2.03
CA PRO A 231 -12.69 11.81 -0.59
C PRO A 231 -13.12 10.38 -0.18
N SER A 232 -12.33 9.37 -0.53
CA SER A 232 -12.69 7.94 -0.38
C SER A 232 -12.75 7.40 1.07
N ASN A 233 -12.34 8.17 2.08
CA ASN A 233 -12.28 7.73 3.49
C ASN A 233 -13.03 8.64 4.47
N PHE A 234 -13.67 9.70 4.00
CA PHE A 234 -14.52 10.56 4.80
C PHE A 234 -15.58 11.21 3.91
N ARG A 235 -16.62 11.78 4.50
CA ARG A 235 -17.60 12.58 3.78
C ARG A 235 -17.89 13.86 4.53
N ILE A 236 -18.08 14.95 3.80
CA ILE A 236 -18.52 16.22 4.36
C ILE A 236 -20.04 16.28 4.20
N VAL A 237 -20.76 16.53 5.30
CA VAL A 237 -22.23 16.58 5.32
C VAL A 237 -22.68 17.98 5.73
N GLY A 238 -23.75 18.48 5.10
CA GLY A 238 -24.29 19.83 5.33
C GLY A 238 -24.21 20.68 4.07
N PHE A 239 -23.90 21.97 4.23
CA PHE A 239 -23.74 22.90 3.10
C PHE A 239 -22.44 22.62 2.35
N THR A 240 -22.52 21.74 1.37
CA THR A 240 -21.38 21.30 0.56
C THR A 240 -21.60 21.62 -0.92
N GLU A 241 -20.50 21.82 -1.64
CA GLU A 241 -20.49 22.10 -3.06
C GLU A 241 -19.16 21.65 -3.65
N GLU A 242 -19.22 20.86 -4.72
CA GLU A 242 -18.06 20.28 -5.39
C GLU A 242 -18.20 20.49 -6.91
N VAL A 243 -17.06 20.71 -7.58
CA VAL A 243 -16.98 20.82 -9.04
C VAL A 243 -16.92 19.41 -9.64
N SER A 244 -17.76 19.13 -10.63
CA SER A 244 -17.77 17.85 -11.33
C SER A 244 -16.50 17.64 -12.18
N ALA A 245 -16.20 16.39 -12.55
CA ALA A 245 -15.09 16.11 -13.46
C ALA A 245 -15.29 16.79 -14.82
N GLU A 246 -16.51 16.77 -15.35
CA GLU A 246 -16.89 17.33 -16.64
C GLU A 246 -16.68 18.85 -16.69
N GLU A 247 -17.08 19.56 -15.63
CA GLU A 247 -16.84 21.00 -15.50
C GLU A 247 -15.35 21.31 -15.42
N LEU A 248 -14.59 20.53 -14.64
CA LEU A 248 -13.16 20.73 -14.48
C LEU A 248 -12.38 20.46 -15.77
N VAL A 249 -12.74 19.40 -16.50
CA VAL A 249 -12.21 19.06 -17.82
C VAL A 249 -12.53 20.16 -18.83
N SER A 250 -13.77 20.64 -18.86
CA SER A 250 -14.18 21.74 -19.72
C SER A 250 -13.38 23.01 -19.44
N LEU A 251 -13.15 23.35 -18.17
CA LEU A 251 -12.30 24.47 -17.79
C LEU A 251 -10.84 24.25 -18.21
N ALA A 252 -10.22 23.13 -17.85
CA ALA A 252 -8.82 22.84 -18.14
C ALA A 252 -8.51 22.91 -19.64
N HIS A 253 -9.33 22.27 -20.48
CA HIS A 253 -9.11 22.25 -21.92
C HIS A 253 -9.27 23.63 -22.57
N ARG A 254 -10.15 24.51 -22.06
CA ARG A 254 -10.24 25.91 -22.53
C ARG A 254 -8.92 26.66 -22.35
N TYR A 255 -8.14 26.30 -21.34
CA TYR A 255 -6.84 26.90 -21.02
C TYR A 255 -5.64 26.04 -21.46
N GLY A 256 -5.87 24.92 -22.15
CA GLY A 256 -4.80 24.01 -22.58
C GLY A 256 -4.08 23.27 -21.43
N LEU A 257 -4.75 23.09 -20.29
CA LEU A 257 -4.25 22.39 -19.12
C LEU A 257 -4.66 20.91 -19.12
N ALA A 258 -3.90 20.08 -18.42
CA ALA A 258 -4.26 18.67 -18.19
C ALA A 258 -5.20 18.53 -16.97
N VAL A 259 -5.99 17.45 -16.95
CA VAL A 259 -6.76 17.03 -15.77
C VAL A 259 -6.34 15.65 -15.28
N LEU A 260 -6.13 15.56 -13.96
CA LEU A 260 -5.93 14.31 -13.24
C LEU A 260 -7.08 14.12 -12.25
N ASP A 261 -7.80 13.01 -12.35
CA ASP A 261 -8.81 12.61 -11.36
C ASP A 261 -8.32 11.39 -10.56
N ASP A 262 -8.00 11.60 -9.28
CA ASP A 262 -7.69 10.52 -8.36
C ASP A 262 -8.98 9.99 -7.74
N VAL A 263 -9.60 9.02 -8.43
CA VAL A 263 -10.79 8.30 -7.93
C VAL A 263 -10.44 7.51 -6.68
N GLY A 264 -9.23 6.93 -6.64
CA GLY A 264 -8.67 6.31 -5.45
C GLY A 264 -9.29 4.97 -5.05
N SER A 265 -10.61 4.78 -5.14
CA SER A 265 -11.35 3.59 -4.69
C SER A 265 -11.25 2.41 -5.65
N GLY A 266 -11.05 2.66 -6.94
CA GLY A 266 -10.94 1.62 -7.96
C GLY A 266 -12.28 0.97 -8.31
N CYS A 267 -13.39 1.67 -8.07
CA CYS A 267 -14.72 1.18 -8.40
C CYS A 267 -14.88 1.00 -9.92
N LEU A 268 -15.24 -0.19 -10.37
CA LEU A 268 -15.49 -0.52 -11.79
C LEU A 268 -16.97 -0.77 -12.09
N VAL A 269 -17.81 -0.88 -11.08
CA VAL A 269 -19.21 -1.28 -11.21
C VAL A 269 -20.10 -0.28 -10.51
N ASP A 270 -21.26 0.02 -11.09
CA ASP A 270 -22.24 0.87 -10.44
C ASP A 270 -22.69 0.23 -9.13
N THR A 271 -22.35 0.83 -8.00
CA THR A 271 -22.67 0.31 -6.66
C THR A 271 -24.17 0.37 -6.36
N ALA A 272 -24.92 1.25 -7.04
CA ALA A 272 -26.36 1.39 -6.84
C ALA A 272 -27.13 0.13 -7.26
N GLN A 273 -26.60 -0.65 -8.22
CA GLN A 273 -27.19 -1.93 -8.62
C GLN A 273 -27.23 -2.97 -7.48
N PHE A 274 -26.41 -2.77 -6.44
CA PHE A 274 -26.34 -3.61 -5.25
C PHE A 274 -27.05 -2.98 -4.02
N GLY A 275 -27.80 -1.89 -4.23
CA GLY A 275 -28.50 -1.18 -3.15
C GLY A 275 -27.58 -0.34 -2.26
N LEU A 276 -26.39 0.03 -2.74
CA LEU A 276 -25.43 0.89 -2.06
C LEU A 276 -25.50 2.34 -2.57
N GLU A 277 -24.94 3.29 -1.82
CA GLU A 277 -24.71 4.65 -2.32
C GLU A 277 -23.79 4.62 -3.55
N HIS A 278 -24.00 5.55 -4.49
CA HIS A 278 -23.18 5.66 -5.69
C HIS A 278 -21.74 6.03 -5.32
N GLU A 279 -20.79 5.24 -5.84
CA GLU A 279 -19.36 5.48 -5.75
C GLU A 279 -18.83 5.80 -7.16
N PRO A 280 -18.02 6.88 -7.32
CA PRO A 280 -17.46 7.23 -8.63
C PRO A 280 -16.68 6.08 -9.25
N THR A 281 -17.04 5.75 -10.48
CA THR A 281 -16.41 4.70 -11.26
C THR A 281 -15.25 5.24 -12.09
N LEU A 282 -14.29 4.37 -12.42
CA LEU A 282 -13.19 4.74 -13.32
C LEU A 282 -13.71 5.14 -14.71
N GLN A 283 -14.80 4.51 -15.16
CA GLN A 283 -15.45 4.77 -16.43
C GLN A 283 -15.99 6.21 -16.49
N GLU A 284 -16.61 6.70 -15.42
CA GLU A 284 -17.17 8.06 -15.39
C GLU A 284 -16.08 9.11 -15.55
N SER A 285 -14.97 9.01 -14.81
CA SER A 285 -13.85 9.96 -14.95
C SER A 285 -13.20 9.89 -16.36
N VAL A 286 -13.10 8.69 -16.95
CA VAL A 286 -12.60 8.54 -18.32
C VAL A 286 -13.57 9.18 -19.34
N GLN A 287 -14.87 8.94 -19.19
CA GLN A 287 -15.92 9.49 -20.08
C GLN A 287 -16.07 11.01 -19.94
N ALA A 288 -15.86 11.55 -18.74
CA ALA A 288 -15.80 12.99 -18.49
C ALA A 288 -14.64 13.67 -19.25
N GLY A 289 -13.66 12.89 -19.71
CA GLY A 289 -12.56 13.36 -20.56
C GLY A 289 -11.28 13.70 -19.80
N CYS A 290 -11.13 13.22 -18.55
CA CYS A 290 -9.90 13.38 -17.78
C CYS A 290 -8.69 12.81 -18.54
N ASP A 291 -7.59 13.55 -18.57
CA ASP A 291 -6.38 13.11 -19.27
C ASP A 291 -5.71 11.93 -18.57
N ILE A 292 -5.79 11.90 -17.24
CA ILE A 292 -5.34 10.82 -16.37
C ILE A 292 -6.38 10.54 -15.28
N VAL A 293 -6.60 9.26 -15.00
CA VAL A 293 -7.38 8.75 -13.88
C VAL A 293 -6.54 7.78 -13.07
N THR A 294 -6.51 7.92 -11.75
CA THR A 294 -5.75 7.03 -10.85
C THR A 294 -6.62 6.33 -9.82
N CYS A 295 -6.26 5.09 -9.47
CA CYS A 295 -6.94 4.37 -8.40
C CYS A 295 -6.10 3.25 -7.75
N SER A 296 -6.60 2.74 -6.61
CA SER A 296 -6.03 1.58 -5.92
C SER A 296 -6.62 0.28 -6.44
N GLY A 297 -5.78 -0.76 -6.61
CA GLY A 297 -6.24 -2.10 -7.00
C GLY A 297 -6.80 -2.97 -5.86
N ASP A 298 -6.51 -2.64 -4.60
CA ASP A 298 -6.86 -3.44 -3.41
C ASP A 298 -7.99 -2.83 -2.57
N LYS A 299 -8.77 -1.92 -3.16
CA LYS A 299 -9.98 -1.35 -2.56
C LYS A 299 -11.22 -1.98 -3.22
N LEU A 300 -12.08 -1.19 -3.87
CA LEU A 300 -13.33 -1.69 -4.45
C LEU A 300 -13.13 -2.53 -5.72
N LEU A 301 -11.96 -2.44 -6.36
CA LEU A 301 -11.55 -3.36 -7.43
C LEU A 301 -11.42 -4.82 -6.91
N GLY A 302 -11.21 -5.03 -5.61
CA GLY A 302 -11.11 -6.38 -5.03
C GLY A 302 -9.85 -7.17 -5.45
N GLY A 303 -8.84 -6.49 -5.99
CA GLY A 303 -7.60 -7.08 -6.48
C GLY A 303 -6.42 -6.96 -5.48
N PRO A 304 -5.19 -7.16 -5.96
CA PRO A 304 -3.98 -6.95 -5.17
C PRO A 304 -3.64 -5.46 -5.05
N GLN A 305 -2.70 -5.12 -4.18
CA GLN A 305 -2.20 -3.74 -4.10
C GLN A 305 -1.62 -3.33 -5.44
N ALA A 306 -2.17 -2.28 -6.05
CA ALA A 306 -1.68 -1.72 -7.30
C ALA A 306 -2.06 -0.23 -7.38
N GLY A 307 -1.28 0.55 -8.11
CA GLY A 307 -1.65 1.88 -8.56
C GLY A 307 -1.95 1.81 -10.04
N ILE A 308 -3.22 1.97 -10.40
CA ILE A 308 -3.65 1.91 -11.79
C ILE A 308 -3.71 3.34 -12.31
N ILE A 309 -3.14 3.57 -13.49
CA ILE A 309 -3.16 4.84 -14.22
C ILE A 309 -3.83 4.58 -15.57
N LEU A 310 -4.92 5.28 -15.83
CA LEU A 310 -5.70 5.21 -17.07
C LEU A 310 -5.70 6.59 -17.72
N GLY A 311 -5.91 6.67 -19.03
CA GLY A 311 -6.20 7.96 -19.66
C GLY A 311 -5.79 8.02 -21.12
N ARG A 312 -5.40 9.21 -21.57
CA ARG A 312 -5.00 9.45 -22.97
C ARG A 312 -3.67 8.78 -23.28
N ARG A 313 -3.59 8.17 -24.46
CA ARG A 313 -2.42 7.36 -24.86
C ARG A 313 -1.12 8.13 -24.82
N GLN A 314 -1.12 9.36 -25.33
CA GLN A 314 0.08 10.20 -25.37
C GLN A 314 0.59 10.53 -23.95
N VAL A 315 -0.33 10.73 -22.99
CA VAL A 315 0.02 11.07 -21.61
C VAL A 315 0.52 9.85 -20.85
N VAL A 316 -0.18 8.71 -20.97
CA VAL A 316 0.25 7.44 -20.35
C VAL A 316 1.61 6.99 -20.88
N GLN A 317 1.89 7.17 -22.18
CA GLN A 317 3.21 6.87 -22.75
C GLN A 317 4.33 7.76 -22.19
N ARG A 318 4.06 9.04 -21.93
CA ARG A 318 5.01 9.92 -21.23
C ARG A 318 5.28 9.40 -19.81
N ILE A 319 4.23 8.98 -19.11
CA ILE A 319 4.33 8.40 -17.76
C ILE A 319 5.18 7.13 -17.76
N ARG A 320 4.95 6.20 -18.69
CA ARG A 320 5.72 4.94 -18.81
C ARG A 320 7.20 5.15 -19.12
N LYS A 321 7.55 6.23 -19.84
CA LYS A 321 8.94 6.57 -20.17
C LYS A 321 9.69 7.25 -19.03
N HIS A 322 8.99 7.74 -18.01
CA HIS A 322 9.61 8.47 -16.91
C HIS A 322 10.42 7.53 -15.98
N PRO A 323 11.64 7.88 -15.55
CA PRO A 323 12.47 7.01 -14.72
C PRO A 323 11.83 6.54 -13.41
N LEU A 324 10.97 7.36 -12.79
CA LEU A 324 10.24 6.94 -11.58
C LEU A 324 9.29 5.76 -11.81
N HIS A 325 8.80 5.55 -13.05
CA HIS A 325 8.00 4.36 -13.38
C HIS A 325 8.76 3.07 -13.07
N ARG A 326 10.07 3.06 -13.34
CA ARG A 326 10.94 1.91 -13.04
C ARG A 326 11.11 1.68 -11.54
N ALA A 327 11.17 2.74 -10.74
CA ALA A 327 11.28 2.67 -9.28
C ALA A 327 9.96 2.20 -8.64
N LEU A 328 8.83 2.61 -9.23
CA LEU A 328 7.48 2.26 -8.80
C LEU A 328 6.91 1.03 -9.51
N ARG A 329 7.75 0.28 -10.23
CA ARG A 329 7.31 -0.81 -11.10
C ARG A 329 6.62 -1.92 -10.31
N VAL A 330 5.46 -2.35 -10.77
CA VAL A 330 4.71 -3.47 -10.20
C VAL A 330 5.48 -4.79 -10.29
N ASP A 331 5.35 -5.63 -9.26
CA ASP A 331 5.99 -6.94 -9.20
C ASP A 331 5.17 -8.03 -9.93
N LYS A 332 5.80 -9.21 -10.12
CA LYS A 332 5.21 -10.35 -10.84
C LYS A 332 3.93 -10.88 -10.19
N LEU A 333 3.90 -10.98 -8.86
CA LEU A 333 2.80 -11.61 -8.13
C LEU A 333 1.57 -10.72 -8.18
N THR A 334 1.76 -9.42 -7.93
CA THR A 334 0.70 -8.41 -8.07
C THR A 334 0.13 -8.40 -9.48
N LEU A 335 0.99 -8.43 -10.51
CA LEU A 335 0.52 -8.41 -11.89
C LEU A 335 -0.34 -9.63 -12.24
N ALA A 336 0.08 -10.83 -11.85
CA ALA A 336 -0.68 -12.05 -12.08
C ALA A 336 -2.03 -12.07 -11.33
N ALA A 337 -2.06 -11.62 -10.08
CA ALA A 337 -3.30 -11.46 -9.34
C ALA A 337 -4.23 -10.42 -9.97
N LEU A 338 -3.66 -9.30 -10.45
CA LEU A 338 -4.43 -8.22 -11.07
C LEU A 338 -5.05 -8.68 -12.39
N GLU A 339 -4.28 -9.31 -13.27
CA GLU A 339 -4.81 -9.86 -14.53
C GLU A 339 -5.98 -10.81 -14.28
N ALA A 340 -5.81 -11.78 -13.38
CA ALA A 340 -6.86 -12.73 -13.04
C ALA A 340 -8.10 -12.04 -12.43
N THR A 341 -7.90 -10.98 -11.64
CA THR A 341 -9.00 -10.17 -11.08
C THR A 341 -9.75 -9.43 -12.17
N LEU A 342 -9.06 -8.73 -13.07
CA LEU A 342 -9.67 -7.99 -14.18
C LEU A 342 -10.44 -8.91 -15.12
N ARG A 343 -9.96 -10.14 -15.36
CA ARG A 343 -10.67 -11.15 -16.15
C ARG A 343 -12.00 -11.57 -15.51
N LEU A 344 -12.15 -11.51 -14.19
CA LEU A 344 -13.42 -11.82 -13.54
C LEU A 344 -14.50 -10.77 -13.88
N TYR A 345 -14.11 -9.51 -14.08
CA TYR A 345 -15.00 -8.42 -14.49
C TYR A 345 -15.47 -8.49 -15.95
N LEU A 346 -14.92 -9.42 -16.75
CA LEU A 346 -15.37 -9.62 -18.14
C LEU A 346 -16.58 -10.55 -18.27
N ASN A 347 -16.99 -11.21 -17.18
CA ASN A 347 -18.12 -12.15 -17.15
C ASN A 347 -19.40 -11.47 -16.69
#